data_AF-A0A924BV81-F1
#
_entry.id   AF-A0A924BV81-F1
#
_cell.length_a   1.000
_cell.length_b   1.000
_cell.length_c   1.000
_cell.angle_alpha   90.00
_cell.angle_beta   90.00
_cell.angle_gamma   90.00
#
_symmetry.space_group_name_H-M   'P 1'
#
loop_
_entity.id
_entity.type
_entity.pdbx_description
1 polymer ?
#
loop_
_entity_poly.entity_id
_entity_poly.type
_entity_poly.pdbx_seq_one_letter_code
_entity_poly.pdbx_strand_id
1 'polypeptide(L)' 'MINTEGRLAWQKATGYGQRALVETTMGRYKSLIGPRLRSRGFAAQQTEAAIGVAVLNRMLAAARPNSVRSQKMAA' A
#
# COMPACT_ATOMS: atom_id res chain seq x y z
N MET A 1 15.85 -21.67 -3.82
CA MET A 1 15.42 -20.29 -3.51
C MET A 1 14.94 -20.12 -2.08
N ILE A 2 13.75 -20.59 -1.66
CA ILE A 2 13.33 -20.42 -0.25
C ILE A 2 14.26 -21.14 0.74
N ASN A 3 14.67 -22.38 0.44
CA ASN A 3 15.56 -23.17 1.29
C ASN A 3 17.02 -22.64 1.32
N THR A 4 17.40 -21.82 0.33
CA THR A 4 18.78 -21.34 0.16
C THR A 4 18.94 -19.87 0.56
N GLU A 5 17.95 -19.02 0.31
CA GLU A 5 17.99 -17.56 0.55
C GLU A 5 16.98 -17.10 1.61
N GLY A 6 16.13 -18.00 2.08
CA GLY A 6 15.09 -17.72 3.06
C GLY A 6 13.82 -17.13 2.43
N ARG A 7 12.74 -17.18 3.22
CA ARG A 7 11.39 -16.75 2.80
C ARG A 7 11.33 -15.27 2.39
N LEU A 8 11.98 -14.38 3.14
CA LEU A 8 11.91 -12.93 2.91
C LEU A 8 12.62 -12.54 1.61
N ALA A 9 13.78 -13.13 1.31
CA ALA A 9 14.49 -12.87 0.06
C ALA A 9 13.66 -13.35 -1.15
N TRP A 10 13.09 -14.54 -1.05
CA TRP A 10 12.18 -15.07 -2.09
C TRP A 10 10.93 -14.21 -2.30
N GLN A 11 10.28 -13.75 -1.23
CA GLN A 11 9.11 -12.86 -1.34
C GLN A 11 9.46 -11.54 -2.01
N LYS A 12 10.64 -10.99 -1.72
CA LYS A 12 11.15 -9.77 -2.36
C LYS A 12 11.43 -10.01 -3.85
N ALA A 13 12.11 -11.10 -4.19
CA ALA A 13 12.46 -11.45 -5.56
C ALA A 13 11.23 -11.71 -6.45
N THR A 14 10.18 -12.30 -5.87
CA THR A 14 8.95 -12.65 -6.60
C THR A 14 7.87 -11.57 -6.56
N GLY A 15 8.06 -10.49 -5.78
CA GLY A 15 7.03 -9.47 -5.59
C GLY A 15 5.77 -9.98 -4.89
N TYR A 16 5.86 -11.08 -4.13
CA TYR A 16 4.70 -11.76 -3.53
C TYR A 16 3.80 -10.82 -2.69
N GLY A 17 4.39 -9.83 -2.01
CA GLY A 17 3.67 -8.88 -1.17
C GLY A 17 2.86 -7.80 -1.92
N GLN A 18 3.00 -7.67 -3.24
CA GLN A 18 2.38 -6.58 -4.00
C GLN A 18 0.85 -6.59 -3.90
N ARG A 19 0.22 -7.77 -4.00
CA ARG A 19 -1.23 -7.90 -3.90
C ARG A 19 -1.76 -7.40 -2.56
N ALA A 20 -1.12 -7.81 -1.46
CA ALA A 20 -1.52 -7.39 -0.12
C ALA A 20 -1.42 -5.86 0.07
N LEU A 21 -0.40 -5.23 -0.53
CA LEU A 21 -0.23 -3.77 -0.50
C LEU A 21 -1.36 -3.05 -1.26
N VAL A 22 -1.72 -3.55 -2.45
CA VAL A 22 -2.82 -2.98 -3.25
C VAL A 22 -4.16 -3.16 -2.53
N GLU A 23 -4.45 -4.35 -2.02
CA GLU A 23 -5.69 -4.64 -1.28
C GLU A 23 -5.82 -3.73 -0.05
N THR A 24 -4.75 -3.56 0.71
CA THR A 24 -4.71 -2.63 1.86
C THR A 24 -4.96 -1.19 1.44
N THR A 25 -4.33 -0.75 0.34
CA THR A 25 -4.51 0.61 -0.19
C THR A 25 -5.94 0.86 -0.63
N MET A 26 -6.56 -0.11 -1.32
CA MET A 26 -7.95 -0.01 -1.76
C MET A 26 -8.94 -0.07 -0.59
N GLY A 27 -8.64 -0.85 0.44
CA GLY A 27 -9.40 -0.84 1.70
C GLY A 27 -9.42 0.56 2.33
N ARG A 28 -8.23 1.18 2.47
CA ARG A 28 -8.11 2.56 2.99
C ARG A 28 -8.82 3.58 2.10
N TYR A 29 -8.71 3.44 0.77
CA TYR A 29 -9.40 4.32 -0.17
C TYR A 29 -10.91 4.29 0.07
N LYS A 30 -11.51 3.09 0.12
CA LYS A 30 -12.95 2.95 0.30
C LYS A 30 -13.43 3.43 1.67
N SER A 31 -12.62 3.23 2.71
CA SER A 31 -12.97 3.67 4.07
C SER A 31 -12.86 5.19 4.27
N LEU A 32 -11.87 5.85 3.67
CA LEU A 32 -11.61 7.29 3.89
C LEU A 32 -12.28 8.19 2.85
N ILE A 33 -12.26 7.80 1.58
CA ILE A 33 -12.80 8.61 0.47
C ILE A 33 -14.24 8.19 0.18
N GLY A 34 -14.46 6.87 0.15
CA GLY A 34 -15.77 6.28 -0.07
C GLY A 34 -15.73 5.13 -1.09
N PRO A 35 -16.76 4.26 -1.08
CA PRO A 35 -16.80 3.08 -1.93
C PRO A 35 -17.21 3.36 -3.38
N ARG A 36 -17.57 4.60 -3.74
CA ARG A 36 -18.11 4.97 -5.05
C ARG A 36 -17.47 6.25 -5.56
N LEU A 37 -17.37 6.36 -6.89
CA LEU A 37 -16.97 7.58 -7.57
C LEU A 37 -18.21 8.45 -7.80
N ARG A 38 -18.07 9.76 -7.59
CA ARG A 38 -19.18 10.74 -7.68
C ARG A 38 -19.30 11.32 -9.08
N SER A 39 -18.19 11.40 -9.80
CA SER A 39 -18.14 11.94 -11.15
C SER A 39 -18.97 11.10 -12.12
N ARG A 40 -19.73 11.75 -13.01
CA ARG A 40 -20.61 11.08 -13.98
C ARG A 40 -19.90 10.64 -15.25
N GLY A 41 -18.82 11.32 -15.64
CA GLY A 41 -18.04 11.02 -16.83
C GLY A 41 -16.82 10.16 -16.52
N PHE A 42 -16.49 9.19 -17.38
CA PHE A 42 -15.37 8.27 -17.18
C PHE A 42 -14.01 8.98 -17.03
N ALA A 43 -13.73 10.00 -17.84
CA ALA A 43 -12.51 10.80 -17.70
C ALA A 43 -12.43 11.53 -16.34
N ALA A 44 -13.57 12.05 -15.88
CA ALA A 44 -13.66 12.70 -14.56
C ALA A 44 -13.53 11.67 -13.43
N GLN A 45 -14.06 10.47 -13.58
CA GLN A 45 -13.89 9.35 -12.65
C GLN A 45 -12.43 8.91 -12.52
N GLN A 46 -11.69 8.83 -13.63
CA GLN A 46 -10.25 8.55 -13.60
C GLN A 46 -9.49 9.64 -12.85
N THR A 47 -9.84 10.91 -13.11
CA THR A 47 -9.24 12.06 -12.42
C THR A 47 -9.55 12.04 -10.92
N GLU A 48 -10.80 11.76 -10.55
CA GLU A 48 -11.24 11.60 -9.16
C GLU A 48 -10.44 10.50 -8.45
N ALA A 49 -10.28 9.33 -9.07
CA ALA A 49 -9.48 8.25 -8.53
C ALA A 49 -8.00 8.61 -8.37
N ALA A 50 -7.41 9.27 -9.37
CA ALA A 50 -6.01 9.71 -9.33
C ALA A 50 -5.76 10.72 -8.19
N ILE A 51 -6.65 11.70 -8.04
CA ILE A 51 -6.60 12.66 -6.93
C ILE A 51 -6.76 11.94 -5.59
N GLY A 52 -7.70 11.01 -5.48
CA GLY A 52 -7.93 10.24 -4.26
C GLY A 52 -6.69 9.45 -3.81
N VAL A 53 -6.01 8.77 -4.74
CA VAL A 53 -4.74 8.07 -4.46
C VAL A 53 -3.64 9.06 -4.06
N ALA A 54 -3.53 10.22 -4.72
CA ALA A 54 -2.54 11.23 -4.37
C ALA A 54 -2.74 11.77 -2.94
N VAL A 55 -3.98 12.04 -2.54
CA VAL A 55 -4.33 12.46 -1.17
C VAL A 55 -3.97 11.38 -0.15
N LEU A 56 -4.30 10.11 -0.41
CA LEU A 56 -3.94 9.00 0.48
C LEU A 56 -2.44 8.84 0.65
N ASN A 57 -1.67 8.98 -0.44
CA ASN A 57 -0.22 8.92 -0.39
C ASN A 57 0.35 10.07 0.44
N ARG A 58 -0.19 11.28 0.31
CA ARG A 58 0.20 12.44 1.11
C ARG A 58 -0.12 12.25 2.60
N MET A 59 -1.30 11.72 2.92
CA MET A 59 -1.67 11.38 4.30
C MET A 59 -0.73 10.31 4.88
N LEU A 60 -0.39 9.29 4.11
CA LEU A 60 0.55 8.25 4.54
C LEU A 60 1.94 8.84 4.81
N ALA A 61 2.45 9.71 3.94
CA ALA A 61 3.75 10.36 4.13
C ALA A 61 3.77 11.22 5.40
N ALA A 62 2.67 11.92 5.72
CA ALA A 62 2.58 12.76 6.91
C ALA A 62 2.40 11.96 8.21
N ALA A 63 1.65 10.85 8.18
CA ALA A 63 1.27 10.10 9.39
C ALA A 63 2.19 8.92 9.70
N ARG A 64 3.04 8.48 8.76
CA ARG A 64 3.85 7.27 8.94
C ARG A 64 4.96 7.51 9.98
N PRO A 65 5.02 6.71 11.06
CA PRO A 65 6.13 6.78 12.01
C PRO A 65 7.40 6.18 11.40
N ASN A 66 8.56 6.70 11.82
CA ASN A 66 9.87 6.12 11.51
C ASN A 66 10.06 4.83 12.31
N SER A 67 9.70 3.69 11.71
CA SER A 67 9.89 2.38 12.32
C SER A 67 11.31 1.87 12.06
N VAL A 68 12.02 1.54 13.13
CA VAL A 68 13.32 0.85 13.08
C VAL A 68 13.13 -0.61 13.49
N ARG A 69 13.84 -1.51 12.80
CA ARG A 69 13.87 -2.92 13.21
C ARG A 69 14.73 -3.03 14.46
N SER A 70 14.11 -3.31 15.60
CA SER A 70 14.85 -3.64 16.81
C SER A 70 15.52 -5.01 16.62
N GLN A 71 16.85 -5.03 16.66
CA GLN A 71 17.60 -6.27 16.77
C GLN A 71 17.54 -6.70 18.22
N LYS A 72 16.84 -7.80 18.51
CA LYS A 72 17.06 -8.49 19.78
C LYS A 72 18.49 -9.02 19.74
N MET A 73 19.35 -8.55 20.64
CA MET A 73 20.60 -9.24 20.92
C MET A 73 20.26 -10.66 21.33
N ALA A 74 20.83 -11.64 20.64
CA ALA A 74 20.77 -13.03 21.09
C ALA A 74 21.49 -13.10 22.45
N ALA A 75 20.79 -13.65 23.45
CA ALA A 75 21.38 -13.97 24.75
C ALA A 75 22.34 -15.16 24.62
#